data_AF-A0A7S2KEB4-F1
#
_entry.id   AF-A0A7S2KEB4-F1
#
_cell.length_a   1.000
_cell.length_b   1.000
_cell.length_c   1.000
_cell.angle_alpha   90.00
_cell.angle_beta   90.00
_cell.angle_gamma   90.00
#
_symmetry.space_group_name_H-M   'P 1'
#
loop_
_entity.id
_entity.type
_entity.pdbx_description
1 polymer ?
#
loop_
_entity_poly.entity_id
_entity_poly.type
_entity_poly.pdbx_seq_one_letter_code
_entity_poly.pdbx_strand_id
1 'polypeptide(L)'
;GEGEMPLACTRCGLPVGEVGYEEKPSGANGHTPGVLHTECAEQAIVEDLQKEERERQRGDRALKRARRAEHGIGWRAEHIPRSGDIAKKLGCSPPPNGLCCLKLSPDGRFVHVVATADPACSINLEYLSVALEVRRRDGREPLFSLDPKPRLADECPSQPPSEAASWQVKRFEPKWLADTSVGEVMFQADVYL
;
A
#
# COMPACT_ATOMS: atom_id res chain seq x y z
N GLY A 1 19.17 59.04 -29.74
CA GLY A 1 17.94 58.48 -29.15
C GLY A 1 18.39 57.40 -28.20
N GLU A 2 18.05 57.53 -26.92
CA GLU A 2 18.40 56.55 -25.91
C GLU A 2 17.71 55.22 -26.23
N GLY A 3 18.51 54.15 -26.38
CA GLY A 3 18.00 52.82 -26.66
C GLY A 3 17.33 52.26 -25.42
N GLU A 4 16.05 51.95 -25.52
CA GLU A 4 15.29 51.28 -24.47
C GLU A 4 15.96 49.93 -24.17
N MET A 5 16.42 49.72 -22.93
CA MET A 5 17.04 48.47 -22.54
C MET A 5 15.96 47.37 -22.51
N PRO A 6 16.16 46.25 -23.21
CA PRO A 6 15.18 45.18 -23.22
C PRO A 6 15.01 44.60 -21.81
N LEU A 7 13.77 44.31 -21.44
CA LEU A 7 13.44 43.66 -20.16
C LEU A 7 14.19 42.33 -20.07
N ALA A 8 14.79 42.03 -18.91
CA ALA A 8 15.50 40.78 -18.67
C ALA A 8 14.65 39.80 -17.87
N CYS A 9 14.73 38.51 -18.23
CA CYS A 9 14.04 37.44 -17.53
C CYS A 9 14.59 37.28 -16.12
N THR A 10 13.74 37.29 -15.10
CA THR A 10 14.18 37.21 -13.69
C THR A 10 14.81 35.87 -13.33
N ARG A 11 14.55 34.81 -14.12
CA ARG A 11 15.07 33.47 -13.87
C ARG A 11 16.42 33.19 -14.52
N CYS A 12 16.61 33.55 -15.78
CA CYS A 12 17.83 33.24 -16.54
C CYS A 12 18.70 34.46 -16.83
N GLY A 13 18.20 35.68 -16.59
CA GLY A 13 18.92 36.94 -16.82
C GLY A 13 19.04 37.36 -18.29
N LEU A 14 18.48 36.60 -19.23
CA LEU A 14 18.54 36.93 -20.66
C LEU A 14 17.40 37.87 -21.08
N PRO A 15 17.58 38.68 -22.15
CA PRO A 15 16.53 39.56 -22.66
C PRO A 15 15.26 38.79 -23.03
N VAL A 16 14.11 39.29 -22.61
CA VAL A 16 12.79 38.81 -23.00
C VAL A 16 12.45 39.40 -24.36
N GLY A 17 11.90 38.56 -25.26
CA GLY A 17 11.43 39.00 -26.57
C GLY A 17 10.10 39.76 -26.48
N GLU A 18 9.33 39.74 -27.57
CA GLU A 18 8.04 40.45 -27.66
C GLU A 18 6.95 39.91 -26.70
N VAL A 19 7.11 38.67 -26.22
CA VAL A 19 6.16 38.00 -25.34
C VAL A 19 6.88 37.52 -24.08
N GLY A 20 6.34 37.90 -22.92
CA GLY A 20 6.81 37.46 -21.60
C GLY A 20 5.64 37.19 -20.66
N TYR A 21 5.88 36.34 -19.67
CA TYR A 21 4.93 36.03 -18.61
C TYR A 21 5.23 36.88 -17.38
N GLU A 22 4.22 37.54 -16.85
CA GLU A 22 4.34 38.23 -15.56
C GLU A 22 4.37 37.21 -14.42
N GLU A 23 5.38 37.32 -13.57
CA GLU A 23 5.50 36.50 -12.38
C GLU A 23 4.36 36.83 -11.41
N LYS A 24 3.60 35.82 -10.99
CA LYS A 24 2.52 36.03 -10.02
C LYS A 24 3.11 36.55 -8.72
N PRO A 25 2.56 37.62 -8.13
CA PRO A 25 3.06 38.16 -6.87
C PRO A 25 2.97 37.08 -5.78
N SER A 26 4.12 36.54 -5.38
CA SER A 26 4.21 35.61 -4.27
C SER A 26 4.08 36.44 -2.99
N GLY A 27 2.92 36.34 -2.32
CA GLY A 27 2.57 37.22 -1.22
C GLY A 27 3.65 37.31 -0.14
N ALA A 28 4.19 38.52 0.06
CA ALA A 28 4.53 39.13 1.35
C ALA A 28 5.45 40.36 1.19
N ASN A 29 6.19 40.50 0.09
CA ASN A 29 7.12 41.61 -0.10
C ASN A 29 6.75 42.35 -1.38
N GLY A 30 6.49 43.66 -1.28
CA GLY A 30 6.09 44.54 -2.39
C GLY A 30 7.16 44.76 -3.47
N HIS A 31 7.74 43.68 -3.98
CA HIS A 31 8.56 43.67 -5.18
C HIS A 31 7.66 43.83 -6.41
N THR A 32 8.15 44.60 -7.38
CA THR A 32 7.57 44.69 -8.72
C THR A 32 7.58 43.29 -9.36
N PRO A 33 6.47 42.86 -10.00
CA PRO A 33 6.40 41.56 -10.65
C PRO A 33 7.49 41.46 -11.73
N GLY A 34 8.26 40.38 -11.68
CA GLY A 34 9.26 40.07 -12.70
C GLY A 34 8.61 39.63 -14.01
N VAL A 35 9.39 39.67 -15.10
CA VAL A 35 9.00 39.08 -16.38
C VAL A 35 9.82 37.82 -16.61
N LEU A 36 9.19 36.77 -17.10
CA LEU A 36 9.80 35.48 -17.44
C LEU A 36 9.63 35.19 -18.94
N HIS A 37 10.60 34.48 -19.52
CA HIS A 37 10.36 33.79 -20.80
C HIS A 37 9.26 32.74 -20.64
N THR A 38 8.57 32.43 -21.73
CA THR A 38 7.60 31.32 -21.78
C THR A 38 8.22 30.02 -21.28
N GLU A 39 9.41 29.64 -21.76
CA GLU A 39 10.08 28.42 -21.31
C GLU A 39 10.50 28.47 -19.83
N CYS A 40 10.86 29.65 -19.32
CA CYS A 40 11.24 29.84 -17.92
C CYS A 40 10.03 29.76 -16.98
N ALA A 41 8.88 30.26 -17.43
CA ALA A 41 7.61 30.16 -16.73
C ALA A 41 7.09 28.71 -16.72
N GLU A 42 7.16 28.02 -17.86
CA GLU A 42 6.81 26.59 -17.95
C GLU A 42 7.68 25.74 -17.01
N GLN A 43 8.99 25.97 -16.98
CA GLN A 43 9.88 25.28 -16.04
C GLN A 43 9.51 25.56 -14.57
N ALA A 44 9.08 26.78 -14.24
CA ALA A 44 8.67 27.14 -12.87
C ALA A 44 7.43 26.35 -12.46
N ILE A 45 6.44 26.30 -13.34
CA ILE A 45 5.20 25.55 -13.13
C ILE A 45 5.51 24.05 -12.93
N VAL A 46 6.39 23.47 -13.74
CA VAL A 46 6.77 22.06 -13.61
C VAL A 46 7.47 21.79 -12.27
N GLU A 47 8.39 22.67 -11.85
CA GLU A 47 9.08 22.52 -10.56
C GLU A 47 8.13 22.62 -9.36
N ASP A 48 7.17 23.56 -9.42
CA ASP A 48 6.14 23.72 -8.39
C ASP A 48 5.26 22.48 -8.30
N LEU A 49 4.75 21.98 -9.43
CA LEU A 49 3.95 20.74 -9.47
C LEU A 49 4.73 19.54 -8.92
N GLN A 50 6.02 19.42 -9.26
CA GLN A 50 6.86 18.37 -8.71
C GLN A 50 7.06 18.52 -7.19
N LYS A 51 7.17 19.75 -6.69
CA LYS A 51 7.29 20.03 -5.26
C LYS A 51 6.01 19.64 -4.52
N GLU A 52 4.86 20.06 -5.01
CA GLU A 52 3.55 19.69 -4.46
C GLU A 52 3.35 18.17 -4.44
N GLU A 53 3.69 17.49 -5.53
CA GLU A 53 3.60 16.03 -5.61
C GLU A 53 4.55 15.34 -4.61
N ARG A 54 5.78 15.83 -4.44
CA ARG A 54 6.71 15.31 -3.43
C ARG A 54 6.16 15.47 -2.00
N GLU A 55 5.54 16.62 -1.72
CA GLU A 55 4.92 16.91 -0.41
C GLU A 55 3.71 16.00 -0.17
N ARG A 56 2.82 15.86 -1.17
CA ARG A 56 1.68 14.93 -1.13
C ARG A 56 2.13 13.50 -0.88
N GLN A 57 3.10 13.00 -1.65
CA GLN A 57 3.64 11.65 -1.45
C GLN A 57 4.30 11.47 -0.09
N ARG A 58 4.95 12.51 0.46
CA ARG A 58 5.52 12.44 1.81
C ARG A 58 4.41 12.33 2.86
N GLY A 59 3.33 13.12 2.72
CA GLY A 59 2.13 13.03 3.54
C GLY A 59 1.50 11.65 3.48
N ASP A 60 1.24 11.14 2.28
CA ASP A 60 0.67 9.81 2.05
C ASP A 60 1.54 8.70 2.65
N ARG A 61 2.87 8.78 2.50
CA ARG A 61 3.81 7.82 3.10
C ARG A 61 3.81 7.90 4.63
N ALA A 62 3.65 9.09 5.20
CA ALA A 62 3.56 9.26 6.65
C ALA A 62 2.25 8.69 7.20
N LEU A 63 1.12 9.01 6.55
CA LEU A 63 -0.20 8.50 6.90
C LEU A 63 -0.28 6.97 6.78
N LYS A 64 0.21 6.41 5.66
CA LYS A 64 0.28 4.95 5.48
C LYS A 64 1.15 4.28 6.56
N ARG A 65 2.27 4.90 6.96
CA ARG A 65 3.10 4.39 8.05
C ARG A 65 2.39 4.44 9.40
N ALA A 66 1.71 5.54 9.71
CA ALA A 66 0.94 5.69 10.94
C ALA A 66 -0.19 4.64 11.02
N ARG A 67 -1.00 4.50 9.96
CA ARG A 67 -2.07 3.49 9.89
C ARG A 67 -1.54 2.06 9.98
N ARG A 68 -0.39 1.77 9.36
CA ARG A 68 0.25 0.46 9.47
C ARG A 68 0.69 0.15 10.90
N ALA A 69 1.25 1.13 11.60
CA ALA A 69 1.61 0.97 13.00
C ALA A 69 0.37 0.79 13.90
N GLU A 70 -0.66 1.62 13.71
CA GLU A 70 -1.91 1.61 14.46
C GLU A 70 -2.66 0.27 14.35
N HIS A 71 -2.84 -0.21 13.12
CA HIS A 71 -3.61 -1.43 12.86
C HIS A 71 -2.73 -2.70 12.79
N GLY A 72 -1.43 -2.59 13.06
CA GLY A 72 -0.49 -3.70 12.94
C GLY A 72 -0.39 -4.27 11.51
N ILE A 73 -0.62 -3.45 10.48
CA ILE A 73 -0.59 -3.87 9.08
C ILE A 73 0.88 -3.96 8.62
N GLY A 74 1.32 -5.17 8.31
CA GLY A 74 2.67 -5.46 7.82
C GLY A 74 3.24 -6.72 8.46
N TRP A 75 4.19 -7.36 7.76
CA TRP A 75 4.87 -8.54 8.27
C TRP A 75 5.75 -8.17 9.46
N ARG A 76 5.39 -8.62 10.67
CA ARG A 76 6.36 -8.66 11.77
C ARG A 76 7.27 -9.86 11.56
N ALA A 77 8.57 -9.70 11.76
CA ALA A 77 9.54 -10.79 11.59
C ALA A 77 9.19 -12.04 12.42
N GLU A 78 8.55 -11.82 13.57
CA GLU A 78 8.00 -12.82 14.49
C GLU A 78 6.90 -13.67 13.85
N HIS A 79 6.12 -13.07 12.95
CA HIS A 79 4.95 -13.65 12.30
C HIS A 79 5.22 -14.02 10.84
N ILE A 80 6.48 -13.96 10.38
CA ILE A 80 6.84 -14.49 9.06
C ILE A 80 6.71 -16.01 9.13
N PRO A 81 5.84 -16.62 8.30
CA PRO A 81 5.63 -18.06 8.31
C PRO A 81 6.96 -18.77 8.05
N ARG A 82 7.38 -19.62 8.97
CA ARG A 82 8.57 -20.46 8.78
C ARG A 82 8.15 -21.75 8.10
N SER A 83 8.32 -21.80 6.79
CA SER A 83 7.99 -22.98 5.99
C SER A 83 8.91 -24.19 6.25
N GLY A 84 10.05 -24.00 6.93
CA GLY A 84 11.01 -25.07 7.20
C GLY A 84 10.44 -26.24 8.01
N ASP A 85 9.69 -25.95 9.08
CA ASP A 85 9.15 -27.00 9.95
C ASP A 85 7.96 -27.72 9.30
N ILE A 86 7.14 -26.99 8.55
CA ILE A 86 6.03 -27.58 7.77
C ILE A 86 6.57 -28.43 6.63
N ALA A 87 7.57 -27.95 5.88
CA ALA A 87 8.21 -28.72 4.81
C ALA A 87 8.81 -30.03 5.34
N LYS A 88 9.46 -30.01 6.52
CA LYS A 88 9.94 -31.24 7.18
C LYS A 88 8.81 -32.21 7.53
N LYS A 89 7.70 -31.72 8.09
CA LYS A 89 6.51 -32.55 8.38
C LYS A 89 5.90 -33.17 7.13
N LEU A 90 6.01 -32.49 5.99
CA LEU A 90 5.59 -32.99 4.68
C LEU A 90 6.63 -33.91 4.02
N GLY A 91 7.71 -34.29 4.71
CA GLY A 91 8.78 -35.15 4.18
C GLY A 91 9.63 -34.49 3.10
N CYS A 92 9.59 -33.16 3.00
CA CYS A 92 10.30 -32.40 1.99
C CYS A 92 11.66 -31.91 2.49
N SER A 93 12.63 -31.77 1.57
CA SER A 93 13.96 -31.22 1.86
C SER A 93 14.05 -29.78 1.33
N PRO A 94 13.67 -28.76 2.12
CA PRO A 94 13.71 -27.38 1.67
C PRO A 94 15.17 -26.92 1.45
N PRO A 95 15.41 -25.97 0.53
CA PRO A 95 16.72 -25.38 0.35
C PRO A 95 17.21 -24.68 1.64
N PRO A 96 18.52 -24.69 1.91
CA PRO A 96 19.08 -24.33 3.23
C PRO A 96 18.79 -22.89 3.68
N ASN A 97 18.58 -21.93 2.77
CA ASN A 97 18.39 -20.51 3.09
C ASN A 97 17.40 -19.82 2.13
N GLY A 98 16.16 -20.26 2.08
CA GLY A 98 15.17 -19.62 1.21
C GLY A 98 13.73 -19.91 1.59
N LEU A 99 12.84 -19.04 1.10
CA LEU A 99 11.42 -19.34 1.06
C LEU A 99 11.23 -20.52 0.10
N CYS A 100 10.31 -21.41 0.46
CA CYS A 100 9.93 -22.56 -0.36
C CYS A 100 8.43 -22.57 -0.59
N CYS A 101 8.00 -23.19 -1.68
CA CYS A 101 6.61 -23.28 -2.09
C CYS A 101 6.28 -24.65 -2.66
N LEU A 102 4.99 -24.93 -2.84
CA LEU A 102 4.52 -26.15 -3.48
C LEU A 102 4.23 -25.91 -4.96
N LYS A 103 4.79 -26.76 -5.81
CA LYS A 103 4.52 -26.83 -7.23
C LYS A 103 3.80 -28.14 -7.52
N LEU A 104 2.62 -28.06 -8.13
CA LEU A 104 1.94 -29.22 -8.68
C LEU A 104 2.67 -29.65 -9.96
N SER A 105 2.89 -30.95 -10.12
CA SER A 105 3.44 -31.51 -11.35
C SER A 105 2.49 -31.23 -12.53
N PRO A 106 3.01 -31.14 -13.78
CA PRO A 106 2.17 -30.86 -14.95
C PRO A 106 1.03 -31.86 -15.18
N ASP A 107 1.21 -33.10 -14.72
CA ASP A 107 0.19 -34.17 -14.79
C ASP A 107 -0.81 -34.13 -13.62
N GLY A 108 -0.67 -33.20 -12.68
CA GLY A 108 -1.56 -32.99 -11.55
C GLY A 108 -1.47 -34.04 -10.43
N ARG A 109 -0.51 -34.97 -10.50
CA ARG A 109 -0.46 -36.14 -9.59
C ARG A 109 0.46 -35.96 -8.39
N PHE A 110 1.46 -35.10 -8.50
CA PHE A 110 2.52 -34.95 -7.51
C PHE A 110 2.66 -33.51 -7.08
N VAL A 111 2.99 -33.32 -5.82
CA VAL A 111 3.30 -32.00 -5.26
C VAL A 111 4.77 -31.99 -4.87
N HIS A 112 5.51 -30.99 -5.35
CA HIS A 112 6.92 -30.81 -5.09
C HIS A 112 7.17 -29.56 -4.27
N VAL A 113 8.09 -29.61 -3.30
CA VAL A 113 8.59 -28.39 -2.66
C VAL A 113 9.74 -27.84 -3.49
N VAL A 114 9.63 -26.59 -3.93
CA VAL A 114 10.64 -25.88 -4.73
C VAL A 114 11.02 -24.55 -4.07
N ALA A 115 12.18 -24.00 -4.43
CA ALA A 115 12.54 -22.64 -4.03
C ALA A 115 11.58 -21.62 -4.68
N THR A 116 11.27 -20.52 -4.00
CA THR A 116 10.41 -19.43 -4.52
C THR A 116 11.06 -18.61 -5.65
N ALA A 117 12.01 -19.17 -6.40
CA ALA A 117 12.62 -18.51 -7.56
C ALA A 117 11.62 -18.33 -8.72
N ASP A 118 10.52 -19.09 -8.71
CA ASP A 118 9.38 -18.95 -9.63
C ASP A 118 8.14 -18.50 -8.85
N PRO A 119 7.81 -17.18 -8.87
CA PRO A 119 6.68 -16.62 -8.13
C PRO A 119 5.33 -17.17 -8.57
N ALA A 120 5.19 -17.58 -9.84
CA ALA A 120 3.95 -18.14 -10.36
C ALA A 120 3.67 -19.54 -9.80
N CYS A 121 4.71 -20.25 -9.37
CA CYS A 121 4.63 -21.53 -8.68
C CYS A 121 4.68 -21.40 -7.16
N SER A 122 4.73 -20.18 -6.61
CA SER A 122 4.87 -19.98 -5.17
C SER A 122 3.55 -19.91 -4.42
N ILE A 123 3.02 -21.07 -4.04
CA ILE A 123 1.89 -21.15 -3.10
C ILE A 123 2.41 -20.91 -1.68
N ASN A 124 1.77 -20.00 -0.93
CA ASN A 124 2.00 -19.84 0.50
C ASN A 124 1.64 -21.15 1.21
N LEU A 125 2.65 -21.86 1.70
CA LEU A 125 2.53 -23.17 2.34
C LEU A 125 1.61 -23.15 3.55
N GLU A 126 1.65 -22.06 4.31
CA GLU A 126 0.83 -21.90 5.49
C GLU A 126 -0.64 -21.73 5.10
N TYR A 127 -0.91 -20.89 4.08
CA TYR A 127 -2.25 -20.74 3.49
C TYR A 127 -2.81 -22.09 3.03
N LEU A 128 -2.03 -22.87 2.26
CA LEU A 128 -2.50 -24.17 1.79
C LEU A 128 -2.75 -25.12 2.96
N SER A 129 -1.84 -25.17 3.94
CA SER A 129 -2.00 -26.04 5.10
C SER A 129 -3.27 -25.73 5.89
N VAL A 130 -3.57 -24.44 6.08
CA VAL A 130 -4.79 -23.98 6.75
C VAL A 130 -6.03 -24.27 5.92
N ALA A 131 -6.02 -23.97 4.61
CA ALA A 131 -7.14 -24.26 3.74
C ALA A 131 -7.47 -25.76 3.72
N LEU A 132 -6.45 -26.63 3.67
CA LEU A 132 -6.61 -28.08 3.77
C LEU A 132 -7.12 -28.52 5.15
N GLU A 133 -6.65 -27.88 6.22
CA GLU A 133 -7.11 -28.17 7.57
C GLU A 133 -8.58 -27.79 7.77
N VAL A 134 -9.00 -26.61 7.32
CA VAL A 134 -10.41 -26.17 7.33
C VAL A 134 -11.24 -27.11 6.47
N ARG A 135 -10.76 -27.49 5.28
CA ARG A 135 -11.47 -28.43 4.41
C ARG A 135 -11.65 -29.79 5.06
N ARG A 136 -10.64 -30.27 5.79
CA ARG A 136 -10.67 -31.56 6.50
C ARG A 136 -11.58 -31.54 7.73
N ARG A 137 -11.59 -30.44 8.50
CA ARG A 137 -12.36 -30.32 9.75
C ARG A 137 -13.79 -29.84 9.55
N ASP A 138 -13.97 -28.85 8.68
CA ASP A 138 -15.22 -28.09 8.50
C ASP A 138 -15.88 -28.38 7.14
N GLY A 139 -15.25 -29.18 6.26
CA GLY A 139 -15.82 -29.58 4.96
C GLY A 139 -15.87 -28.47 3.90
N ARG A 140 -15.27 -27.30 4.17
CA ARG A 140 -15.36 -26.10 3.35
C ARG A 140 -14.04 -25.33 3.29
N GLU A 141 -13.99 -24.27 2.51
CA GLU A 141 -12.85 -23.35 2.48
C GLU A 141 -12.97 -22.30 3.59
N PRO A 142 -11.84 -21.73 4.05
CA PRO A 142 -11.88 -20.60 4.97
C PRO A 142 -12.55 -19.39 4.29
N LEU A 143 -13.31 -18.62 5.06
CA LEU A 143 -14.02 -17.43 4.60
C LEU A 143 -13.77 -16.26 5.56
N PHE A 144 -13.51 -15.11 4.98
CA PHE A 144 -13.20 -13.87 5.71
C PHE A 144 -14.11 -12.75 5.23
N SER A 145 -14.63 -11.93 6.14
CA SER A 145 -15.46 -10.77 5.77
C SER A 145 -15.34 -9.62 6.77
N LEU A 146 -15.61 -8.41 6.29
CA LEU A 146 -15.86 -7.24 7.13
C LEU A 146 -17.37 -7.09 7.31
N ASP A 147 -17.89 -7.61 8.41
CA ASP A 147 -19.30 -7.51 8.73
C ASP A 147 -19.59 -6.16 9.40
N PRO A 148 -20.74 -5.52 9.11
CA PRO A 148 -21.13 -4.32 9.83
C PRO A 148 -21.26 -4.65 11.33
N LYS A 149 -20.74 -3.77 12.18
CA LYS A 149 -20.86 -3.91 13.62
C LYS A 149 -22.36 -3.93 13.98
N PRO A 150 -22.87 -4.98 14.66
CA PRO A 150 -24.26 -5.00 15.07
C PRO A 150 -24.50 -3.82 16.00
N ARG A 151 -25.50 -2.99 15.67
CA ARG A 151 -25.94 -1.89 16.55
C ARG A 151 -26.35 -2.51 17.88
N LEU A 152 -25.79 -2.03 18.98
CA LEU A 152 -26.25 -2.43 20.30
C LEU A 152 -27.72 -1.98 20.45
N ALA A 153 -28.55 -2.78 21.11
CA ALA A 153 -29.98 -2.49 21.27
C ALA A 153 -30.25 -1.14 21.97
N ASP A 154 -29.26 -0.60 22.67
CA ASP A 154 -29.33 0.67 23.41
C ASP A 154 -28.79 1.88 22.62
N GLU A 155 -28.33 1.69 21.37
CA GLU A 155 -27.85 2.79 20.52
C GLU A 155 -29.04 3.54 19.90
N CYS A 156 -29.20 4.80 20.30
CA CYS A 156 -30.29 5.66 19.84
C CYS A 156 -30.25 5.82 18.31
N PRO A 157 -31.32 5.46 17.55
CA PRO A 157 -31.32 5.46 16.08
C PRO A 157 -31.02 6.82 15.44
N SER A 158 -31.12 7.90 16.21
CA SER A 158 -30.97 9.29 15.80
C SER A 158 -29.54 9.83 15.92
N GLN A 159 -28.60 9.10 16.53
CA GLN A 159 -27.21 9.55 16.61
C GLN A 159 -26.42 9.03 15.40
N PRO A 160 -25.78 9.91 14.62
CA PRO A 160 -24.84 9.47 13.59
C PRO A 160 -23.69 8.73 14.29
N PRO A 161 -23.26 7.57 13.77
CA PRO A 161 -22.24 6.81 14.46
C PRO A 161 -20.93 7.61 14.48
N SER A 162 -20.28 7.63 15.64
CA SER A 162 -18.96 8.25 15.83
C SER A 162 -17.98 7.80 14.75
N GLU A 163 -17.35 8.75 14.05
CA GLU A 163 -16.34 8.49 13.01
C GLU A 163 -15.11 7.72 13.54
N ALA A 164 -14.94 7.61 14.86
CA ALA A 164 -13.78 7.01 15.51
C ALA A 164 -13.91 5.50 15.82
N ALA A 165 -15.09 4.90 15.69
CA ALA A 165 -15.26 3.45 15.86
C ALA A 165 -15.23 2.79 14.49
N SER A 166 -14.47 1.71 14.27
CA SER A 166 -14.59 0.97 13.00
C SER A 166 -16.01 0.41 12.87
N TRP A 167 -16.76 0.86 11.85
CA TRP A 167 -18.16 0.41 11.61
C TRP A 167 -18.24 -1.05 11.19
N GLN A 168 -17.09 -1.70 11.01
CA GLN A 168 -16.97 -3.08 10.57
C GLN A 168 -16.14 -3.89 11.57
N VAL A 169 -16.50 -5.15 11.73
CA VAL A 169 -15.80 -6.15 12.52
C VAL A 169 -15.31 -7.26 11.61
N LYS A 170 -14.11 -7.77 11.88
CA LYS A 170 -13.56 -8.90 11.15
C LYS A 170 -14.33 -10.16 11.52
N ARG A 171 -14.76 -10.91 10.52
CA ARG A 171 -15.33 -12.23 10.68
C ARG A 171 -14.40 -13.27 10.06
N PHE A 172 -14.19 -14.34 10.83
CA PHE A 172 -13.39 -15.48 10.46
C PHE A 172 -14.26 -16.72 10.47
N GLU A 173 -14.24 -17.45 9.38
CA GLU A 173 -14.93 -18.71 9.25
C GLU A 173 -13.97 -19.79 8.76
N PRO A 174 -13.65 -20.79 9.58
CA PRO A 174 -14.14 -21.04 10.94
C PRO A 174 -13.56 -20.09 12.00
N LYS A 175 -14.29 -19.92 13.12
CA LYS A 175 -13.95 -18.97 14.20
C LYS A 175 -12.59 -19.21 14.84
N TRP A 176 -12.08 -20.44 14.81
CA TRP A 176 -10.78 -20.78 15.40
C TRP A 176 -9.60 -20.19 14.64
N LEU A 177 -9.82 -19.63 13.43
CA LEU A 177 -8.81 -18.85 12.72
C LEU A 177 -8.63 -17.44 13.29
N ALA A 178 -9.62 -16.91 14.01
CA ALA A 178 -9.50 -15.63 14.69
C ALA A 178 -8.34 -15.67 15.69
N ASP A 179 -7.68 -14.52 15.88
CA ASP A 179 -6.56 -14.34 16.81
C ASP A 179 -5.31 -15.21 16.52
N THR A 180 -5.27 -15.90 15.37
CA THR A 180 -4.07 -16.57 14.89
C THR A 180 -3.33 -15.66 13.91
N SER A 181 -1.99 -15.73 13.91
CA SER A 181 -1.18 -14.98 12.95
C SER A 181 -1.53 -15.33 11.50
N VAL A 182 -1.79 -16.61 11.23
CA VAL A 182 -2.15 -17.09 9.90
C VAL A 182 -3.54 -16.61 9.48
N GLY A 183 -4.54 -16.68 10.36
CA GLY A 183 -5.89 -16.21 10.06
C GLY A 183 -5.91 -14.71 9.76
N GLU A 184 -5.15 -13.91 10.50
CA GLU A 184 -5.02 -12.47 10.27
C GLU A 184 -4.34 -12.14 8.93
N VAL A 185 -3.29 -12.88 8.56
CA VAL A 185 -2.65 -12.72 7.25
C VAL A 185 -3.61 -13.11 6.13
N MET A 186 -4.35 -14.21 6.29
CA MET A 186 -5.34 -14.66 5.30
C MET A 186 -6.48 -13.66 5.13
N PHE A 187 -7.00 -13.12 6.24
CA PHE A 187 -7.99 -12.05 6.21
C PHE A 187 -7.50 -10.84 5.42
N GLN A 188 -6.25 -10.41 5.68
CA GLN A 188 -5.69 -9.27 4.97
C GLN A 188 -5.54 -9.52 3.47
N ALA A 189 -5.16 -10.74 3.08
CA ALA A 189 -5.02 -11.12 1.69
C ALA A 189 -6.37 -11.22 0.95
N ASP A 190 -7.43 -11.66 1.62
CA ASP A 190 -8.75 -11.86 1.00
C ASP A 190 -9.59 -10.57 0.95
N VAL A 191 -9.37 -9.65 1.91
CA VAL A 191 -10.19 -8.44 2.05
C VAL A 191 -9.51 -7.17 1.55
N TYR A 192 -8.16 -7.07 1.63
CA TYR A 192 -7.45 -5.81 1.36
C TYR A 192 -6.48 -5.85 0.17
N LEU A 193 -6.17 -7.02 -0.40
CA LEU A 193 -5.34 -7.17 -1.60
C LEU A 193 -6.21 -7.44 -2.84
#